data_AF-A0A4S2H5C3-F1
#
_entry.id   AF-A0A4S2H5C3-F1
#
_cell.length_a   1.000
_cell.length_b   1.000
_cell.length_c   1.000
_cell.angle_alpha   90.00
_cell.angle_beta   90.00
_cell.angle_gamma   90.00
#
_symmetry.space_group_name_H-M   'P 1'
#
loop_
_entity.id
_entity.type
_entity.pdbx_description
1 polymer ?
#
loop_
_entity_poly.entity_id
_entity_poly.type
_entity_poly.pdbx_seq_one_letter_code
_entity_poly.pdbx_strand_id
1 'polypeptide(L)'
;MPTRCNFTRTAARPGLSTHSHFPPVRAGSRPGGRGWWANCLYCGMGIAAALDENADIHTRIGGEQEAIVVHIRDGEVQEEDLLFHLSTPVREWWDNVIHACATFQPFHSEAEIEDWCARHGSPRGAVVPLPRLWRFASEWYGNYLEEPWRKRSPAEAEALFAKYGFEGEFWRTSGS
;
A
#
# COMPACT_ATOMS: atom_id res chain seq x y z
N MET A 1 -5.58 16.06 -4.74
CA MET A 1 -5.81 15.65 -6.17
C MET A 1 -5.05 14.34 -6.45
N PRO A 2 -5.66 13.19 -6.80
CA PRO A 2 -4.85 12.04 -7.19
C PRO A 2 -4.23 12.23 -8.57
N THR A 3 -2.92 12.45 -8.60
CA THR A 3 -1.96 12.11 -9.67
C THR A 3 -1.72 10.59 -9.67
N ARG A 4 -1.21 10.03 -10.78
CA ARG A 4 -0.73 8.64 -10.79
C ARG A 4 0.21 8.41 -9.59
N CYS A 5 0.09 7.28 -8.89
CA CYS A 5 1.17 6.85 -8.00
C CYS A 5 2.43 6.73 -8.86
N ASN A 6 3.43 7.57 -8.58
CA ASN A 6 4.68 7.57 -9.33
C ASN A 6 5.48 6.32 -8.96
N PHE A 7 5.50 5.35 -9.87
CA PHE A 7 6.36 4.18 -9.79
C PHE A 7 7.65 4.47 -10.56
N THR A 8 8.78 4.60 -9.87
CA THR A 8 10.07 4.81 -10.52
C THR A 8 10.73 3.47 -10.82
N ARG A 9 10.92 3.19 -12.12
CA ARG A 9 11.74 2.08 -12.60
C ARG A 9 13.20 2.43 -12.33
N THR A 10 13.89 1.66 -11.50
CA THR A 10 15.35 1.77 -11.40
C THR A 10 15.99 0.41 -11.66
N ALA A 11 17.03 0.40 -12.50
CA ALA A 11 18.00 -0.68 -12.44
C ALA A 11 18.55 -0.72 -11.02
N ALA A 12 18.69 -1.91 -10.44
CA ALA A 12 19.20 -2.10 -9.08
C ALA A 12 20.46 -1.26 -8.85
N ARG A 13 20.29 -0.10 -8.19
CA ARG A 13 21.38 0.75 -7.74
C ARG A 13 21.25 0.83 -6.23
N PRO A 14 22.20 0.25 -5.47
CA PRO A 14 22.23 0.45 -4.03
C PRO A 14 22.40 1.94 -3.73
N GLY A 15 21.53 2.52 -2.89
CA GLY A 15 21.79 3.81 -2.26
C GLY A 15 20.96 5.03 -2.67
N LEU A 16 19.79 4.89 -3.31
CA LEU A 16 18.90 6.05 -3.48
C LEU A 16 18.06 6.27 -2.20
N SER A 17 18.60 7.03 -1.25
CA SER A 17 17.84 7.49 -0.08
C SER A 17 16.87 8.61 -0.50
N THR A 18 15.58 8.30 -0.59
CA THR A 18 14.56 9.35 -0.51
C THR A 18 14.39 9.71 0.98
N HIS A 19 14.31 11.00 1.32
CA HIS A 19 14.24 11.53 2.68
C HIS A 19 12.90 11.25 3.41
N SER A 20 12.39 10.03 3.28
CA SER A 20 11.29 9.52 4.09
C SER A 20 11.87 8.90 5.37
N HIS A 21 11.22 9.14 6.52
CA HIS A 21 11.55 8.45 7.78
C HIS A 21 11.37 6.92 7.67
N PHE A 22 10.66 6.46 6.65
CA PHE A 22 10.43 5.05 6.34
C PHE A 22 11.00 4.71 4.96
N PRO A 23 11.87 3.68 4.84
CA PRO A 23 12.54 3.35 3.59
C PRO A 23 11.53 2.88 2.53
N PRO A 24 11.78 3.17 1.23
CA PRO A 24 10.93 2.68 0.16
C PRO A 24 10.93 1.16 0.11
N VAL A 25 9.82 0.60 -0.36
CA VAL A 25 9.61 -0.84 -0.49
C VAL A 25 10.13 -1.32 -1.84
N ARG A 26 10.91 -2.39 -1.86
CA ARG A 26 11.37 -3.03 -3.11
C ARG A 26 10.35 -4.09 -3.52
N ALA A 27 9.73 -3.92 -4.68
CA ALA A 27 8.88 -4.92 -5.31
C ALA A 27 9.62 -5.53 -6.52
N GLY A 28 9.78 -6.85 -6.60
CA GLY A 28 10.29 -7.49 -7.81
C GLY A 28 10.69 -8.94 -7.64
N SER A 29 10.38 -9.76 -8.64
CA SER A 29 10.61 -11.20 -8.63
C SER A 29 11.82 -11.63 -9.45
N ARG A 30 12.48 -12.68 -8.95
CA ARG A 30 13.62 -13.45 -9.48
C ARG A 30 15.03 -12.84 -9.37
N PRO A 31 16.05 -13.67 -9.07
CA PRO A 31 17.46 -13.34 -9.31
C PRO A 31 17.66 -13.03 -10.81
N GLY A 32 18.19 -11.85 -11.13
CA GLY A 32 18.38 -11.38 -12.51
C GLY A 32 17.17 -10.67 -13.16
N GLY A 33 16.05 -10.56 -12.44
CA GLY A 33 14.85 -9.82 -12.87
C GLY A 33 14.95 -8.31 -12.66
N ARG A 34 13.97 -7.56 -13.18
CA ARG A 34 13.82 -6.12 -12.91
C ARG A 34 13.23 -5.92 -11.51
N GLY A 35 13.68 -4.88 -10.82
CA GLY A 35 13.08 -4.42 -9.56
C GLY A 35 12.40 -3.07 -9.72
N TRP A 36 11.38 -2.83 -8.92
CA TRP A 36 10.67 -1.57 -8.79
C TRP A 36 10.74 -1.10 -7.34
N TRP A 37 10.62 0.22 -7.16
CA TRP A 37 10.45 0.81 -5.84
C TRP A 37 9.03 1.38 -5.71
N ALA A 38 8.47 1.19 -4.52
CA ALA A 38 7.19 1.71 -4.12
C ALA A 38 7.33 2.52 -2.84
N ASN A 39 6.42 3.48 -2.64
CA ASN A 39 6.44 4.34 -1.45
C ASN A 39 6.06 3.58 -0.16
N CYS A 40 5.24 2.54 -0.28
CA CYS A 40 4.79 1.70 0.83
C CYS A 40 4.36 0.31 0.32
N LEU A 41 4.02 -0.59 1.24
CA LEU A 41 3.57 -1.95 0.91
C LEU A 41 2.32 -1.95 0.02
N TYR A 42 1.33 -1.09 0.30
CA TYR A 42 0.12 -0.96 -0.54
C TYR A 42 0.45 -0.58 -1.99
N CYS A 43 1.36 0.38 -2.20
CA CYS A 43 1.83 0.72 -3.53
C CYS A 43 2.61 -0.42 -4.18
N GLY A 44 3.42 -1.18 -3.42
CA GLY A 44 4.15 -2.35 -3.91
C GLY A 44 3.21 -3.45 -4.42
N MET A 45 2.14 -3.72 -3.66
CA MET A 45 1.05 -4.61 -4.09
C MET A 45 0.37 -4.08 -5.34
N GLY A 46 0.15 -2.76 -5.43
CA GLY A 46 -0.40 -2.15 -6.63
C GLY A 46 0.44 -2.35 -7.89
N ILE A 47 1.78 -2.30 -7.78
CA ILE A 47 2.68 -2.63 -8.91
C ILE A 47 2.53 -4.10 -9.29
N ALA A 48 2.59 -5.02 -8.31
CA ALA A 48 2.48 -6.45 -8.58
C ALA A 48 1.14 -6.81 -9.25
N ALA A 49 0.05 -6.22 -8.75
CA ALA A 49 -1.29 -6.36 -9.31
C ALA A 49 -1.39 -5.82 -10.75
N ALA A 50 -0.87 -4.62 -11.00
CA ALA A 50 -0.92 -4.03 -12.33
C ALA A 50 -0.11 -4.82 -13.36
N LEU A 51 0.96 -5.51 -12.93
CA LEU A 51 1.78 -6.36 -13.78
C LEU A 51 1.24 -7.78 -13.94
N ASP A 52 0.29 -8.20 -13.11
CA ASP A 52 -0.21 -9.59 -13.05
C ASP A 52 0.92 -10.63 -12.88
N GLU A 53 1.88 -10.32 -11.99
CA GLU A 53 3.08 -11.14 -11.76
C GLU A 53 3.25 -11.52 -10.28
N ASN A 54 3.81 -12.72 -10.04
CA ASN A 54 4.34 -13.09 -8.74
C ASN A 54 5.44 -12.11 -8.32
N ALA A 55 5.44 -11.72 -7.04
CA ALA A 55 6.32 -10.67 -6.53
C ALA A 55 6.83 -10.97 -5.12
N ASP A 56 8.04 -10.49 -4.85
CA ASP A 56 8.61 -10.39 -3.50
C ASP A 56 8.66 -8.91 -3.13
N ILE A 57 7.97 -8.55 -2.06
CA ILE A 57 7.81 -7.17 -1.62
C ILE A 57 8.50 -7.00 -0.27
N HIS A 58 9.69 -6.39 -0.27
CA HIS A 58 10.51 -6.20 0.93
C HIS A 58 10.08 -4.95 1.70
N THR A 59 9.71 -5.12 2.97
CA THR A 59 9.28 -4.03 3.86
C THR A 59 9.72 -4.29 5.32
N ARG A 60 9.29 -3.46 6.26
CA ARG A 60 9.50 -3.63 7.71
C ARG A 60 8.18 -3.53 8.46
N ILE A 61 8.04 -4.28 9.55
CA ILE A 61 6.90 -4.13 10.47
C ILE A 61 6.95 -2.74 11.13
N GLY A 62 5.84 -2.02 11.10
CA GLY A 62 5.75 -0.63 11.57
C GLY A 62 6.72 0.35 10.87
N GLY A 63 7.34 -0.05 9.77
CA GLY A 63 8.40 0.69 9.08
C GLY A 63 9.74 0.77 9.83
N GLU A 64 9.84 0.22 11.04
CA GLU A 64 10.98 0.41 11.95
C GLU A 64 11.49 -0.89 12.58
N GLN A 65 10.63 -1.90 12.72
CA GLN A 65 10.93 -3.19 13.34
C GLN A 65 11.49 -4.20 12.33
N GLU A 66 11.38 -5.51 12.54
CA GLU A 66 11.97 -6.53 11.67
C GLU A 66 11.66 -6.34 10.19
N ALA A 67 12.66 -6.67 9.35
CA ALA A 67 12.47 -6.73 7.92
C ALA A 67 11.71 -8.00 7.55
N ILE A 68 10.68 -7.85 6.72
CA ILE A 68 9.85 -8.94 6.22
C ILE A 68 9.82 -8.90 4.70
N VAL A 69 9.41 -10.03 4.11
CA VAL A 69 9.09 -10.13 2.69
C VAL A 69 7.64 -10.58 2.59
N VAL A 70 6.82 -9.78 1.92
CA VAL A 70 5.46 -10.13 1.57
C VAL A 70 5.49 -10.78 0.20
N HIS A 71 4.91 -11.97 0.07
CA HIS A 71 4.96 -12.77 -1.13
C HIS A 71 3.59 -12.74 -1.82
N ILE A 72 3.60 -12.40 -3.12
CA ILE A 72 2.46 -12.62 -4.01
C ILE A 72 2.77 -13.85 -4.85
N ARG A 73 1.91 -14.88 -4.77
CA ARG A 73 2.01 -16.13 -5.50
C ARG A 73 0.65 -16.51 -6.06
N ASP A 74 0.61 -16.79 -7.34
CA ASP A 74 -0.56 -17.30 -8.06
C ASP A 74 -1.83 -16.47 -7.81
N GLY A 75 -1.65 -15.13 -7.76
CA GLY A 75 -2.74 -14.18 -7.53
C GLY A 75 -3.14 -13.98 -6.06
N GLU A 76 -2.41 -14.56 -5.11
CA GLU A 76 -2.70 -14.47 -3.67
C GLU A 76 -1.50 -13.97 -2.85
N VAL A 77 -1.78 -13.17 -1.82
CA VAL A 77 -0.78 -12.83 -0.80
C VAL A 77 -0.65 -13.98 0.20
N GLN A 78 0.58 -14.33 0.57
CA GLN A 78 0.86 -15.51 1.40
C GLN A 78 0.82 -15.20 2.90
N GLU A 79 1.05 -13.95 3.29
CA GLU A 79 1.06 -13.52 4.69
C GLU A 79 -0.36 -13.22 5.18
N GLU A 80 -1.11 -14.30 5.48
CA GLU A 80 -2.54 -14.22 5.82
C GLU A 80 -2.84 -13.51 7.14
N ASP A 81 -1.93 -13.62 8.12
CA ASP A 81 -2.12 -13.11 9.47
C ASP A 81 -1.66 -11.65 9.66
N LEU A 82 -1.06 -11.03 8.64
CA LEU A 82 -0.62 -9.64 8.74
C LEU A 82 -1.80 -8.67 8.70
N LEU A 83 -1.71 -7.64 9.54
CA LEU A 83 -2.61 -6.50 9.53
C LEU A 83 -1.93 -5.32 8.85
N PHE A 84 -2.70 -4.54 8.10
CA PHE A 84 -2.24 -3.30 7.50
C PHE A 84 -2.99 -2.11 8.11
N HIS A 85 -2.23 -1.18 8.67
CA HIS A 85 -2.73 0.03 9.31
C HIS A 85 -2.71 1.20 8.33
N LEU A 86 -3.82 1.93 8.27
CA LEU A 86 -4.02 3.13 7.47
C LEU A 86 -4.33 4.27 8.44
N SER A 87 -3.37 5.15 8.70
CA SER A 87 -3.51 6.27 9.64
C SER A 87 -4.40 7.41 9.12
N THR A 88 -4.34 7.69 7.82
CA THR A 88 -4.98 8.85 7.16
C THR A 88 -6.30 8.47 6.51
N PRO A 89 -7.42 9.19 6.75
CA PRO A 89 -8.69 8.99 6.04
C PRO A 89 -8.57 9.15 4.53
N VAL A 90 -9.37 8.43 3.75
CA VAL A 90 -9.31 8.39 2.28
C VAL A 90 -9.39 9.77 1.64
N ARG A 91 -10.27 10.65 2.15
CA ARG A 91 -10.44 12.03 1.66
C ARG A 91 -9.14 12.86 1.71
N GLU A 92 -8.22 12.52 2.62
CA GLU A 92 -6.97 13.24 2.89
C GLU A 92 -5.74 12.60 2.21
N TRP A 93 -5.85 11.39 1.64
CA TRP A 93 -4.72 10.67 1.04
C TRP A 93 -3.96 11.50 0.01
N TRP A 94 -4.67 12.33 -0.75
CA TRP A 94 -4.10 13.10 -1.86
C TRP A 94 -3.78 14.55 -1.50
N ASP A 95 -3.96 14.94 -0.24
CA ASP A 95 -3.47 16.20 0.29
C ASP A 95 -1.97 16.09 0.58
N ASN A 96 -1.54 14.92 1.08
CA ASN A 96 -0.12 14.57 1.19
C ASN A 96 0.11 13.06 1.06
N VAL A 97 0.19 12.59 -0.19
CA VAL A 97 0.38 11.15 -0.50
C VAL A 97 1.68 10.57 0.06
N ILE A 98 2.72 11.40 0.19
CA ILE A 98 4.00 10.96 0.75
C ILE A 98 3.84 10.66 2.24
N HIS A 99 3.17 11.54 2.99
CA HIS A 99 2.87 11.31 4.39
C HIS A 99 1.94 10.11 4.61
N ALA A 100 0.86 10.03 3.82
CA ALA A 100 -0.08 8.90 3.89
C ALA A 100 0.65 7.58 3.65
N CYS A 101 1.39 7.45 2.54
CA CYS A 101 2.14 6.23 2.25
C CYS A 101 3.21 5.92 3.31
N ALA A 102 3.92 6.94 3.81
CA ALA A 102 4.95 6.75 4.82
C ALA A 102 4.39 6.25 6.16
N THR A 103 3.14 6.57 6.49
CA THR A 103 2.50 6.16 7.75
C THR A 103 1.61 4.93 7.62
N PHE A 104 1.41 4.39 6.41
CA PHE A 104 0.70 3.13 6.19
C PHE A 104 1.65 1.94 6.36
N GLN A 105 1.44 1.13 7.39
CA GLN A 105 2.41 0.12 7.81
C GLN A 105 1.78 -1.25 8.10
N PRO A 106 2.50 -2.35 7.83
CA PRO A 106 2.10 -3.69 8.25
C PRO A 106 2.48 -3.97 9.72
N PHE A 107 1.68 -4.78 10.40
CA PHE A 107 1.85 -5.19 11.80
C PHE A 107 1.41 -6.63 12.01
N HIS A 108 1.92 -7.28 13.06
CA HIS A 108 1.50 -8.63 13.45
C HIS A 108 0.24 -8.62 14.32
N SER A 109 -0.06 -7.51 15.00
CA SER A 109 -1.22 -7.44 15.88
C SER A 109 -1.77 -6.02 16.04
N GLU A 110 -3.01 -5.91 16.50
CA GLU A 110 -3.62 -4.62 16.84
C GLU A 110 -2.92 -3.93 18.02
N ALA A 111 -2.34 -4.69 18.95
CA ALA A 111 -1.56 -4.14 20.06
C ALA A 111 -0.30 -3.40 19.57
N GLU A 112 0.39 -3.95 18.58
CA GLU A 112 1.53 -3.26 17.95
C GLU A 112 1.11 -1.97 17.24
N ILE A 113 -0.08 -1.97 16.61
CA ILE A 113 -0.65 -0.77 15.98
C ILE A 113 -0.91 0.30 17.04
N GLU A 114 -1.49 -0.06 18.18
CA GLU A 114 -1.75 0.83 19.31
C GLU A 114 -0.47 1.47 19.85
N ASP A 115 0.54 0.64 20.13
CA ASP A 115 1.84 1.09 20.63
C ASP A 115 2.56 1.98 19.63
N TRP A 116 2.49 1.66 18.33
CA TRP A 116 3.05 2.48 17.27
C TRP A 116 2.34 3.83 17.17
N CYS A 117 1.00 3.83 17.18
CA CYS A 117 0.20 5.06 17.15
C CYS A 117 0.53 5.98 18.32
N ALA A 118 0.65 5.42 19.54
CA ALA A 118 0.98 6.17 20.74
C ALA A 118 2.38 6.82 20.66
N ARG A 119 3.39 6.09 20.17
CA ARG A 119 4.77 6.61 20.04
C ARG A 119 4.92 7.66 18.95
N HIS A 120 4.21 7.49 17.83
CA HIS A 120 4.32 8.37 16.66
C HIS A 120 3.26 9.49 16.64
N GLY A 121 2.43 9.59 17.68
CA GLY A 121 1.34 10.58 17.74
C GLY A 121 0.34 10.46 16.60
N SER A 122 0.17 9.25 16.06
CA SER A 122 -0.67 8.98 14.90
C SER A 122 -2.05 8.48 15.33
N PRO A 123 -3.13 8.84 14.60
CA PRO A 123 -4.45 8.27 14.86
C PRO A 123 -4.48 6.78 14.52
N ARG A 124 -5.35 6.02 15.20
CA ARG A 124 -5.56 4.58 14.90
C ARG A 124 -6.05 4.36 13.47
N GLY A 125 -6.84 5.27 12.91
CA GLY A 125 -7.32 5.16 11.53
C GLY A 125 -8.07 3.84 11.28
N ALA A 126 -7.75 3.17 10.17
CA ALA A 126 -8.32 1.86 9.82
C ALA A 126 -7.28 0.74 9.87
N VAL A 127 -7.76 -0.47 10.18
CA VAL A 127 -6.96 -1.70 10.18
C VAL A 127 -7.60 -2.69 9.22
N VAL A 128 -6.81 -3.27 8.32
CA VAL A 128 -7.28 -4.17 7.26
C VAL A 128 -6.41 -5.43 7.23
N PRO A 129 -6.99 -6.64 7.27
CA PRO A 129 -6.23 -7.87 7.03
C PRO A 129 -5.57 -7.85 5.65
N LEU A 130 -4.30 -8.25 5.59
CA LEU A 130 -3.48 -8.12 4.38
C LEU A 130 -4.09 -8.85 3.16
N PRO A 131 -4.69 -10.05 3.27
CA PRO A 131 -5.41 -10.69 2.15
C PRO A 131 -6.55 -9.86 1.58
N ARG A 132 -7.30 -9.17 2.44
CA ARG A 132 -8.38 -8.29 2.00
C ARG A 132 -7.82 -7.06 1.29
N LEU A 133 -6.75 -6.48 1.83
CA LEU A 133 -6.06 -5.36 1.21
C LEU A 133 -5.49 -5.73 -0.17
N TRP A 134 -4.91 -6.92 -0.30
CA TRP A 134 -4.39 -7.43 -1.58
C TRP A 134 -5.49 -7.53 -2.64
N ARG A 135 -6.64 -8.12 -2.32
CA ARG A 135 -7.76 -8.23 -3.25
C ARG A 135 -8.29 -6.85 -3.69
N PHE A 136 -8.42 -5.93 -2.73
CA PHE A 136 -8.77 -4.54 -3.03
C PHE A 136 -7.72 -3.86 -3.92
N ALA A 137 -6.42 -3.97 -3.59
CA ALA A 137 -5.33 -3.41 -4.38
C ALA A 137 -5.32 -4.00 -5.80
N SER A 138 -5.60 -5.29 -5.94
CA SER A 138 -5.66 -5.98 -7.23
C SER A 138 -6.70 -5.36 -8.16
N GLU A 139 -7.89 -5.07 -7.66
CA GLU A 139 -8.92 -4.41 -8.45
C GLU A 139 -8.68 -2.90 -8.60
N TRP A 140 -8.16 -2.24 -7.56
CA TRP A 140 -7.80 -0.83 -7.63
C TRP A 140 -6.72 -0.58 -8.69
N TYR A 141 -5.71 -1.43 -8.78
CA TYR A 141 -4.56 -1.25 -9.66
C TYR A 141 -4.60 -2.08 -10.95
N GLY A 142 -5.43 -3.12 -11.07
CA GLY A 142 -5.40 -4.05 -12.22
C GLY A 142 -5.52 -3.36 -13.58
N ASN A 143 -6.31 -2.29 -13.67
CA ASN A 143 -6.53 -1.54 -14.91
C ASN A 143 -5.54 -0.37 -15.09
N TYR A 144 -4.49 -0.25 -14.27
CA TYR A 144 -3.56 0.89 -14.36
C TYR A 144 -2.73 0.92 -15.64
N LEU A 145 -2.53 -0.24 -16.28
CA LEU A 145 -1.78 -0.37 -17.53
C LEU A 145 -2.67 -0.34 -18.78
N GLU A 146 -4.01 -0.29 -18.63
CA GLU A 146 -4.92 -0.19 -19.77
C GLU A 146 -4.78 1.16 -20.49
N GLU A 147 -4.90 1.15 -21.81
CA GLU A 147 -4.89 2.35 -22.65
C GLU A 147 -6.24 2.54 -23.39
N PRO A 148 -6.88 3.73 -23.28
CA PRO A 148 -6.46 4.89 -22.48
C PRO A 148 -6.72 4.67 -20.98
N TRP A 149 -5.72 4.99 -20.16
CA TRP A 149 -5.89 4.95 -18.70
C TRP A 149 -6.92 5.99 -18.26
N ARG A 150 -7.94 5.53 -17.54
CA ARG A 150 -8.98 6.40 -16.98
C ARG A 150 -8.91 6.40 -15.46
N LYS A 151 -8.94 7.60 -14.90
CA LYS A 151 -9.09 7.81 -13.46
C LYS A 151 -10.50 7.43 -13.00
N ARG A 152 -10.61 6.71 -11.88
CA ARG A 152 -11.89 6.47 -11.20
C ARG A 152 -12.49 7.77 -10.68
N SER A 153 -13.79 7.92 -10.83
CA SER A 153 -14.57 8.97 -10.17
C SER A 153 -14.64 8.70 -8.65
N PRO A 154 -14.95 9.71 -7.82
CA PRO A 154 -15.17 9.51 -6.39
C PRO A 154 -16.22 8.42 -6.10
N ALA A 155 -17.34 8.41 -6.83
CA ALA A 155 -18.39 7.41 -6.67
C ALA A 155 -17.92 5.98 -7.03
N GLU A 156 -17.08 5.84 -8.07
CA GLU A 156 -16.49 4.54 -8.43
C GLU A 156 -15.49 4.05 -7.38
N ALA A 157 -14.73 4.97 -6.77
CA ALA A 157 -13.84 4.64 -5.67
C ALA A 157 -14.62 4.21 -4.42
N GLU A 158 -15.68 4.93 -4.05
CA GLU A 158 -16.56 4.59 -2.91
C GLU A 158 -17.28 3.28 -3.10
N ALA A 159 -17.81 3.01 -4.30
CA ALA A 159 -18.40 1.72 -4.62
C ALA A 159 -17.38 0.57 -4.47
N LEU A 160 -16.12 0.82 -4.87
CA LEU A 160 -15.06 -0.15 -4.71
C LEU A 160 -14.67 -0.35 -3.24
N PHE A 161 -14.59 0.70 -2.42
CA PHE A 161 -14.39 0.57 -0.97
C PHE A 161 -15.52 -0.28 -0.34
N ALA A 162 -16.78 0.06 -0.62
CA ALA A 162 -17.95 -0.67 -0.11
C ALA A 162 -17.93 -2.15 -0.51
N LYS A 163 -17.52 -2.49 -1.75
CA LYS A 163 -17.38 -3.88 -2.22
C LYS A 163 -16.47 -4.73 -1.32
N TYR A 164 -15.45 -4.13 -0.72
CA TYR A 164 -14.51 -4.81 0.17
C TYR A 164 -14.84 -4.64 1.66
N GLY A 165 -16.03 -4.11 1.99
CA GLY A 165 -16.45 -3.84 3.37
C GLY A 165 -15.66 -2.70 4.02
N PHE A 166 -15.07 -1.82 3.22
CA PHE A 166 -14.40 -0.61 3.68
C PHE A 166 -15.43 0.51 3.82
N GLU A 167 -16.07 0.52 4.98
CA GLU A 167 -17.23 1.37 5.29
C GLU A 167 -16.97 2.29 6.49
N GLY A 168 -17.76 3.36 6.58
CA GLY A 168 -17.66 4.36 7.65
C GLY A 168 -16.95 5.64 7.21
N GLU A 169 -16.78 6.56 8.15
CA GLU A 169 -16.28 7.92 7.85
C GLU A 169 -14.86 7.91 7.25
N PHE A 170 -14.01 6.99 7.71
CA PHE A 170 -12.63 6.85 7.26
C PHE A 170 -12.51 6.65 5.73
N TRP A 171 -13.48 5.97 5.13
CA TRP A 171 -13.43 5.55 3.72
C TRP A 171 -14.17 6.49 2.76
N ARG A 172 -14.78 7.56 3.27
CA ARG A 172 -15.44 8.56 2.42
C ARG A 172 -14.40 9.34 1.61
N THR A 173 -14.73 9.65 0.36
CA THR A 173 -13.86 10.43 -0.53
C THR A 173 -14.08 11.94 -0.43
N SER A 174 -15.15 12.36 0.25
CA SER A 174 -15.48 13.75 0.58
C SER A 174 -15.87 13.90 2.06
N GLY A 175 -15.66 15.10 2.61
CA GLY A 175 -16.24 15.49 3.89
C GLY A 175 -17.72 15.85 3.72
N SER A 176 -18.55 15.49 4.71
CA SER A 176 -19.92 15.99 4.82
C SER A 176 -19.97 17.42 5.33
#